data_AF-A0A558EUI7-F1
#
_entry.id   AF-A0A558EUI7-F1
#
_cell.length_a   1.000
_cell.length_b   1.000
_cell.length_c   1.000
_cell.angle_alpha   90.00
_cell.angle_beta   90.00
_cell.angle_gamma   90.00
#
_symmetry.space_group_name_H-M   'P 1'
#
loop_
_entity.id
_entity.type
_entity.pdbx_description
1 polymer ?
#
loop_
_entity_poly.entity_id
_entity_poly.type
_entity_poly.pdbx_seq_one_letter_code
_entity_poly.pdbx_strand_id
1 'polypeptide(L)' 'IVSDVTGNIGLTMDAGLRPAYDGVEMAGTAVTVKAAPGDNLIIHKAITLTEPGDVLIIDCDGYTDTGHV' A
#
# COMPACT_ATOMS: atom_id res chain seq x y z
N ILE A 1 12.05 -12.96 7.62
CA ILE A 1 12.04 -14.11 6.67
C ILE A 1 12.18 -13.69 5.21
N VAL A 2 11.23 -12.97 4.58
CA VAL A 2 11.35 -12.59 3.15
C VAL A 2 12.51 -11.61 2.95
N SER A 3 12.62 -10.60 3.81
CA SER A 3 13.74 -9.64 3.77
C SER A 3 15.11 -10.31 3.96
N ASP A 4 15.20 -11.31 4.86
CA ASP A 4 16.44 -12.06 5.12
C ASP A 4 16.85 -12.91 3.90
N VAL A 5 15.90 -13.61 3.29
CA VAL A 5 16.15 -14.44 2.10
C VAL A 5 16.49 -13.59 0.88
N THR A 6 15.94 -12.37 0.79
CA THR A 6 16.23 -11.44 -0.32
C THR A 6 17.52 -10.63 -0.09
N GLY A 7 18.28 -10.92 0.97
CA GLY A 7 19.60 -10.33 1.21
C GLY A 7 19.58 -8.88 1.68
N ASN A 8 18.48 -8.41 2.28
CA ASN A 8 18.32 -7.04 2.80
C ASN A 8 18.68 -5.94 1.77
N ILE A 9 18.34 -6.15 0.50
CA ILE A 9 18.72 -5.26 -0.61
C ILE A 9 17.81 -4.03 -0.80
N GLY A 10 17.15 -3.56 0.27
CA GLY A 10 16.27 -2.38 0.20
C GLY A 10 14.88 -2.64 -0.41
N LEU A 11 14.41 -3.89 -0.40
CA LEU A 11 13.03 -4.25 -0.82
C LEU A 11 12.02 -4.19 0.33
N THR A 12 12.44 -3.75 1.51
CA THR A 12 11.57 -3.58 2.69
C THR A 12 10.97 -2.18 2.66
N MET A 13 9.69 -2.06 2.99
CA MET A 13 9.03 -0.76 3.12
C MET A 13 9.49 -0.01 4.38
N ASP A 14 9.20 1.29 4.43
CA ASP A 14 9.50 2.15 5.56
C ASP A 14 8.84 1.66 6.86
N ALA A 15 9.57 1.71 7.98
CA ALA A 15 9.08 1.24 9.27
C ALA A 15 7.95 2.10 9.87
N GLY A 16 7.68 3.26 9.28
CA GLY A 16 6.51 4.09 9.58
C GLY A 16 5.19 3.49 9.09
N LEU A 17 5.21 2.57 8.12
CA LEU A 17 4.01 1.82 7.70
C LEU A 17 3.67 0.77 8.75
N ARG A 18 2.50 0.95 9.38
CA ARG A 18 2.00 0.04 10.41
C ARG A 18 0.67 -0.58 9.98
N PRO A 19 0.40 -1.83 10.37
CA PRO A 19 -0.91 -2.42 10.16
C PRO A 19 -1.98 -1.61 10.90
N ALA A 20 -3.12 -1.39 10.25
CA ALA A 20 -4.24 -0.67 10.84
C ALA A 20 -4.97 -1.49 11.93
N TYR A 21 -4.84 -2.81 11.90
CA TYR A 21 -5.42 -3.73 12.87
C TYR A 21 -4.52 -4.96 13.03
N ASP A 22 -4.59 -5.60 14.19
CA ASP A 22 -3.77 -6.76 14.53
C ASP A 22 -4.18 -8.03 13.77
N GLY A 23 -3.24 -8.97 13.63
CA GLY A 23 -3.50 -10.29 13.04
C GLY A 23 -3.59 -10.30 11.51
N VAL A 24 -3.12 -9.24 10.85
CA VAL A 24 -3.10 -9.15 9.39
C VAL A 24 -1.82 -9.71 8.83
N GLU A 25 -1.95 -10.76 8.03
CA GLU A 25 -0.91 -11.23 7.14
C GLU A 25 -1.50 -11.35 5.73
N MET A 26 -0.85 -10.75 4.75
CA MET A 26 -1.29 -10.79 3.36
C MET A 26 -0.09 -10.79 2.40
N ALA A 27 -0.26 -11.44 1.26
CA ALA A 27 0.67 -11.43 0.15
C ALA A 27 -0.12 -11.58 -1.15
N GLY A 28 0.29 -10.86 -2.19
CA GLY A 28 -0.44 -10.81 -3.46
C GLY A 28 0.26 -9.94 -4.50
N THR A 29 -0.34 -9.85 -5.69
CA THR A 29 0.20 -9.02 -6.78
C THR A 29 0.05 -7.55 -6.44
N ALA A 30 1.15 -6.78 -6.53
CA ALA A 30 1.13 -5.36 -6.23
C ALA A 30 0.42 -4.57 -7.35
N VAL A 31 -0.72 -3.96 -7.02
CA VAL A 31 -1.41 -2.99 -7.88
C VAL A 31 -1.13 -1.61 -7.33
N THR A 32 -0.44 -0.76 -8.10
CA THR A 32 0.02 0.55 -7.63
C THR A 32 -0.90 1.67 -8.10
N VAL A 33 -1.18 2.61 -7.20
CA VAL A 33 -2.02 3.78 -7.46
C VAL A 33 -1.26 5.01 -7.00
N LYS A 34 -1.14 6.01 -7.88
CA LYS A 34 -0.66 7.33 -7.50
C LYS A 34 -1.87 8.25 -7.33
N ALA A 35 -2.05 8.76 -6.11
CA ALA A 35 -3.14 9.65 -5.74
C ALA A 35 -2.57 11.03 -5.36
N ALA A 36 -3.31 12.08 -5.71
CA ALA A 36 -3.02 13.41 -5.19
C ALA A 36 -3.55 13.53 -3.75
N PRO A 37 -2.92 14.35 -2.88
CA PRO A 37 -3.45 14.62 -1.54
C PRO A 37 -4.91 15.07 -1.59
N GLY A 38 -5.80 14.37 -0.87
CA GLY A 38 -7.23 14.65 -0.82
C GLY A 38 -8.07 14.07 -1.99
N ASP A 39 -7.46 13.40 -2.98
CA ASP A 39 -8.18 12.71 -4.04
C ASP A 39 -8.32 11.21 -3.76
N ASN A 40 -9.48 10.83 -3.19
CA ASN A 40 -9.82 9.44 -2.93
C ASN A 40 -10.54 8.74 -4.09
N LEU A 41 -10.93 9.47 -5.14
CA LEU A 41 -11.71 8.89 -6.24
C LEU A 41 -10.88 7.85 -7.00
N ILE A 42 -9.58 8.11 -7.14
CA ILE A 42 -8.68 7.16 -7.80
C ILE A 42 -8.49 5.87 -7.01
N ILE A 43 -8.59 5.94 -5.67
CA ILE A 43 -8.54 4.77 -4.80
C ILE A 43 -9.79 3.90 -5.03
N HIS A 44 -10.98 4.51 -5.06
CA HIS A 44 -12.22 3.79 -5.37
C HIS A 44 -12.19 3.14 -6.75
N LYS A 45 -11.66 3.84 -7.75
CA LYS A 45 -11.47 3.27 -9.09
C LYS A 45 -10.51 2.09 -9.07
N ALA A 46 -9.43 2.17 -8.32
CA ALA A 46 -8.47 1.08 -8.25
C ALA A 46 -9.08 -0.20 -7.64
N ILE A 47 -9.91 -0.05 -6.61
CA ILE A 47 -10.67 -1.19 -6.03
C ILE A 47 -11.55 -1.88 -7.07
N THR A 48 -12.14 -1.13 -8.02
CA THR A 48 -12.95 -1.73 -9.09
C THR A 48 -12.14 -2.45 -10.17
N LEU A 49 -10.82 -2.21 -10.22
CA LEU A 49 -9.91 -2.81 -11.18
C LEU A 49 -9.11 -3.99 -10.61
N THR A 50 -9.02 -4.10 -9.28
CA THR A 50 -8.31 -5.18 -8.59
C THR A 50 -9.12 -6.47 -8.54
N GLU A 51 -8.43 -7.59 -8.60
CA GLU A 51 -9.01 -8.93 -8.44
C GLU A 51 -8.74 -9.49 -7.02
N PRO A 52 -9.52 -10.48 -6.55
CA PRO A 52 -9.23 -11.16 -5.30
C PRO A 52 -7.82 -11.77 -5.29
N GLY A 53 -7.00 -11.37 -4.33
CA GLY A 53 -5.59 -11.79 -4.23
C GLY A 53 -4.58 -10.71 -4.63
N ASP A 54 -5.04 -9.57 -5.15
CA ASP A 54 -4.19 -8.40 -5.36
C ASP A 54 -3.98 -7.60 -4.07
N VAL A 55 -2.82 -6.97 -3.96
CA VAL A 55 -2.46 -6.04 -2.88
C VAL A 55 -2.38 -4.64 -3.48
N LEU A 56 -3.32 -3.80 -3.08
CA LEU A 56 -3.38 -2.40 -3.51
C LEU A 56 -2.37 -1.54 -2.73
N ILE A 57 -1.47 -0.88 -3.44
CA ILE A 57 -0.46 0.04 -2.89
C ILE A 57 -0.79 1.45 -3.36
N ILE A 58 -1.02 2.36 -2.42
CA ILE A 58 -1.42 3.75 -2.71
C ILE A 58 -0.29 4.69 -2.29
N ASP A 59 0.23 5.44 -3.26
CA ASP A 59 1.20 6.52 -3.06
C ASP A 59 0.46 7.88 -3.13
N CYS A 60 0.42 8.58 -1.99
CA CYS A 60 -0.16 9.91 -1.85
C CYS A 60 0.90 11.03 -1.92
N ASP A 61 2.03 10.80 -2.61
CA ASP A 61 3.12 11.78 -2.81
C ASP A 61 3.74 12.26 -1.48
N GLY A 62 3.81 11.38 -0.48
CA GLY A 62 4.35 11.69 0.85
C GLY A 62 3.40 12.45 1.79
N TYR A 63 2.15 12.65 1.40
CA TYR A 63 1.14 13.25 2.29
C TYR A 63 0.70 12.27 3.38
N THR A 64 0.86 12.67 4.64
CA THR A 64 0.67 11.80 5.82
C THR A 64 -0.35 12.32 6.82
N ASP A 65 -0.98 13.47 6.57
CA ASP A 65 -1.94 14.07 7.50
C ASP A 65 -3.28 13.34 7.49
N THR A 66 -4.12 13.58 6.47
CA THR A 66 -5.51 13.09 6.48
C THR A 66 -5.93 12.53 5.13
N GLY A 67 -6.58 11.38 5.11
CA GLY A 67 -7.16 10.82 3.88
C GLY A 67 -8.39 11.57 3.36
N HIS A 68 -8.68 12.80 3.82
CA HIS A 68 -9.84 13.61 3.45
C HIS A 68 -9.57 15.08 3.77
N VAL A 69 -10.06 16.00 2.95
CA VAL A 69 -10.27 17.41 3.31
C VAL A 69 -11.71 17.62 3.76
#